data_AF-A0A357NE08-F1
#
_entry.id   AF-A0A357NE08-F1
#
_cell.length_a   1.000
_cell.length_b   1.000
_cell.length_c   1.000
_cell.angle_alpha   90.00
_cell.angle_beta   90.00
_cell.angle_gamma   90.00
#
_symmetry.space_group_name_H-M   'P 1'
#
loop_
_entity.id
_entity.type
_entity.pdbx_description
1 polymer ?
#
loop_
_entity_poly.entity_id
_entity_poly.type
_entity_poly.pdbx_seq_one_letter_code
_entity_poly.pdbx_strand_id
1 'polypeptide(L)'
;MCRCGKRKEGGRKLGDGKRAGTGRKAGGNRKVNFFITRMGEGFSRAALLAEASGKSLRDVMVLKKPDISWKDVAVSLGITKEQIKAVYQDIAAIKLRNKLSIPNETALALLRQGYHPRHIAVANILSKKTGKSINDILAMKRINNAWQDVADALGVDDKTFMQDLKELKAVVPHGIGHGFHGA
;
A
#
# COMPACT_ATOMS: atom_id res chain seq x y z
N MET A 1 -72.39 -28.62 51.71
CA MET A 1 -71.13 -28.92 52.47
C MET A 1 -69.96 -28.40 51.66
N CYS A 2 -69.23 -27.34 52.05
CA CYS A 2 -68.20 -27.19 53.10
C CYS A 2 -66.80 -27.77 52.77
N ARG A 3 -65.80 -26.85 52.79
CA ARG A 3 -64.31 -27.00 52.90
C ARG A 3 -63.57 -27.45 51.61
N CYS A 4 -62.35 -27.01 51.28
CA CYS A 4 -61.23 -26.44 52.05
C CYS A 4 -60.24 -25.72 51.08
N GLY A 5 -59.76 -24.50 51.37
CA GLY A 5 -58.36 -24.24 51.78
C GLY A 5 -57.64 -23.35 50.74
N LYS A 6 -56.68 -22.46 51.00
CA LYS A 6 -55.85 -22.06 52.15
C LYS A 6 -55.46 -20.57 51.92
N ARG A 7 -55.57 -19.70 52.93
CA ARG A 7 -54.50 -19.12 53.78
C ARG A 7 -53.63 -18.03 53.10
N LYS A 8 -53.83 -16.79 53.55
CA LYS A 8 -52.99 -15.60 53.33
C LYS A 8 -51.69 -15.69 54.14
N GLU A 9 -50.67 -14.95 53.68
CA GLU A 9 -49.69 -14.11 54.42
C GLU A 9 -48.45 -13.96 53.50
N GLY A 10 -47.98 -12.79 53.09
CA GLY A 10 -47.83 -11.57 53.89
C GLY A 10 -46.44 -11.54 54.53
N GLY A 11 -45.36 -11.58 53.73
CA GLY A 11 -43.98 -11.56 54.23
C GLY A 11 -43.09 -10.59 53.44
N ARG A 12 -42.82 -9.42 54.01
CA ARG A 12 -41.81 -8.44 53.56
C ARG A 12 -40.83 -8.19 54.72
N LYS A 13 -39.60 -8.71 54.63
CA LYS A 13 -38.38 -8.31 55.37
C LYS A 13 -37.17 -8.79 54.57
N LEU A 14 -36.34 -7.87 54.03
CA LEU A 14 -35.09 -7.31 54.59
C LEU A 14 -33.86 -8.19 54.27
N GLY A 15 -32.83 -7.59 53.68
CA GLY A 15 -31.46 -8.13 53.75
C GLY A 15 -30.61 -7.95 52.49
N ASP A 16 -29.82 -6.87 52.48
CA ASP A 16 -28.42 -6.79 52.06
C ASP A 16 -27.99 -7.03 50.60
N GLY A 17 -27.39 -5.98 50.04
CA GLY A 17 -26.63 -6.05 48.79
C GLY A 17 -25.91 -4.75 48.48
N LYS A 18 -24.83 -4.45 49.21
CA LYS A 18 -23.82 -3.45 48.83
C LYS A 18 -23.48 -3.64 47.35
N ARG A 19 -23.69 -2.62 46.52
CA ARG A 19 -23.05 -2.55 45.20
C ARG A 19 -22.24 -1.26 45.11
N ALA A 20 -20.94 -1.43 45.31
CA ALA A 20 -19.92 -0.41 45.17
C ALA A 20 -20.04 0.26 43.79
N GLY A 21 -20.01 1.59 43.79
CA GLY A 21 -19.90 2.39 42.58
C GLY A 21 -18.55 2.17 41.92
N THR A 22 -18.55 1.57 40.74
CA THR A 22 -17.40 1.56 39.86
C THR A 22 -17.42 2.82 39.01
N GLY A 23 -16.63 3.81 39.45
CA GLY A 23 -16.26 4.95 38.62
C GLY A 23 -15.58 4.43 37.34
N ARG A 24 -16.28 4.56 36.21
CA ARG A 24 -15.69 4.30 34.89
C ARG A 24 -14.60 5.34 34.63
N LYS A 25 -13.33 4.93 34.73
CA LYS A 25 -12.19 5.68 34.20
C LYS A 25 -12.35 5.79 32.68
N ALA A 26 -12.93 6.90 32.21
CA ALA A 26 -12.86 7.33 30.83
C ALA A 26 -11.45 7.89 30.56
N GLY A 27 -10.55 7.10 29.97
CA GLY A 27 -9.21 7.63 29.67
C GLY A 27 -8.19 6.72 28.98
N GLY A 28 -8.49 5.47 28.64
CA GLY A 28 -7.48 4.55 28.08
C GLY A 28 -7.55 4.28 26.58
N ASN A 29 -8.76 4.17 26.00
CA ASN A 29 -8.91 3.46 24.72
C ASN A 29 -9.04 4.33 23.45
N ARG A 30 -9.08 5.67 23.57
CA ARG A 30 -9.14 6.52 22.36
C ARG A 30 -7.78 6.67 21.65
N LYS A 31 -6.65 6.59 22.37
CA LYS A 31 -5.32 6.66 21.75
C LYS A 31 -4.94 5.36 21.04
N VAL A 32 -5.30 4.21 21.61
CA VAL A 32 -4.97 2.90 21.04
C VAL A 32 -5.74 2.63 19.74
N ASN A 33 -7.01 3.05 19.67
CA ASN A 33 -7.79 2.98 18.42
C ASN A 33 -7.23 3.89 17.32
N PHE A 34 -6.71 5.07 17.67
CA PHE A 34 -6.05 5.95 16.70
C PHE A 34 -4.75 5.33 16.14
N PHE A 35 -4.02 4.59 16.98
CA PHE A 35 -2.83 3.85 16.56
C PHE A 35 -3.15 2.70 15.59
N ILE A 36 -4.21 1.93 15.85
CA ILE A 36 -4.58 0.76 15.02
C ILE A 36 -5.17 1.18 13.67
N THR A 37 -5.98 2.25 13.61
CA THR A 37 -6.60 2.70 12.34
C THR A 37 -5.62 3.41 11.40
N ARG A 38 -4.49 3.93 11.90
CA ARG A 38 -3.41 4.54 11.07
C ARG A 38 -2.31 3.54 10.64
N MET A 39 -2.40 2.26 11.05
CA MET A 39 -1.35 1.26 10.79
C MET A 39 -1.17 0.89 9.31
N GLY A 40 -2.19 1.02 8.44
CA GLY A 40 -2.08 0.61 7.04
C GLY A 40 -1.07 1.42 6.23
N GLU A 41 -1.07 2.75 6.39
CA GLU A 41 -0.16 3.62 5.64
C GLU A 41 1.18 3.83 6.37
N GLY A 42 1.16 3.83 7.70
CA GLY A 42 2.36 4.02 8.51
C GLY A 42 3.33 2.84 8.47
N PHE A 43 2.81 1.61 8.46
CA PHE A 43 3.63 0.41 8.47
C PHE A 43 4.42 0.23 7.17
N SER A 44 3.79 0.43 6.01
CA SER A 44 4.47 0.34 4.70
C SER A 44 5.54 1.42 4.55
N ARG A 45 5.28 2.64 5.06
CA ARG A 45 6.27 3.73 5.05
C ARG A 45 7.44 3.44 6.00
N ALA A 46 7.16 2.88 7.18
CA ALA A 46 8.21 2.45 8.12
C ALA A 46 9.08 1.34 7.53
N ALA A 47 8.48 0.33 6.89
CA ALA A 47 9.20 -0.75 6.23
C ALA A 47 10.11 -0.22 5.11
N LEU A 48 9.62 0.73 4.32
CA LEU A 48 10.43 1.36 3.27
C LEU A 48 11.63 2.12 3.84
N LEU A 49 11.44 2.88 4.91
CA LEU A 49 12.54 3.61 5.56
C LEU A 49 13.51 2.68 6.30
N ALA A 50 13.02 1.58 6.85
CA ALA A 50 13.85 0.54 7.47
C ALA A 50 14.78 -0.09 6.43
N GLU A 51 14.24 -0.48 5.27
CA GLU A 51 15.01 -1.01 4.14
C GLU A 51 16.04 0.02 3.65
N ALA A 52 15.64 1.27 3.48
CA ALA A 52 16.53 2.33 2.97
C ALA A 52 17.64 2.72 3.96
N SER A 53 17.41 2.61 5.27
CA SER A 53 18.40 2.97 6.31
C SER A 53 19.23 1.79 6.81
N GLY A 54 18.87 0.56 6.46
CA GLY A 54 19.45 -0.65 7.04
C GLY A 54 19.14 -0.85 8.53
N LYS A 55 18.17 -0.11 9.09
CA LYS A 55 17.75 -0.24 10.49
C LYS A 55 16.58 -1.20 10.63
N SER A 56 16.33 -1.67 11.86
CA SER A 56 15.17 -2.52 12.09
C SER A 56 13.86 -1.73 11.96
N LEU A 57 12.81 -2.40 11.48
CA LEU A 57 11.46 -1.83 11.39
C LEU A 57 10.97 -1.28 12.74
N ARG A 58 11.35 -1.92 13.85
CA ARG A 58 11.00 -1.47 15.20
C ARG A 58 11.63 -0.12 15.52
N ASP A 59 12.90 0.06 15.20
CA ASP A 59 13.63 1.31 15.48
C ASP A 59 13.00 2.48 14.71
N VAL A 60 12.64 2.26 13.44
CA VAL A 60 11.95 3.25 12.62
C VAL A 60 10.55 3.58 13.18
N MET A 61 9.83 2.57 13.67
CA MET A 61 8.49 2.77 14.22
C MET A 61 8.51 3.62 15.50
N VAL A 62 9.53 3.46 16.35
CA VAL A 62 9.69 4.23 17.59
C VAL A 62 9.96 5.71 17.32
N LEU A 63 10.59 6.04 16.18
CA LEU A 63 10.83 7.43 15.77
C LEU A 63 9.55 8.16 15.35
N LYS A 64 8.52 7.43 14.93
CA LYS A 64 7.26 8.04 14.48
C LYS A 64 6.39 8.47 15.67
N LYS A 65 6.56 9.72 16.11
CA LYS A 65 5.69 10.39 17.07
C LYS A 65 4.48 11.06 16.38
N PRO A 66 3.39 11.42 17.10
CA PRO A 66 2.20 12.04 16.51
C PRO A 66 2.50 13.31 15.68
N ASP A 67 3.41 14.15 16.18
CA ASP A 67 3.73 15.47 15.60
C ASP A 67 4.88 15.43 14.58
N ILE A 68 5.52 14.26 14.41
CA ILE A 68 6.66 14.07 13.49
C ILE A 68 6.13 13.49 12.18
N SER A 69 6.46 14.12 11.05
CA SER A 69 6.09 13.58 9.74
C SER A 69 7.04 12.45 9.30
N TRP A 70 6.64 11.64 8.32
CA TRP A 70 7.54 10.62 7.75
C TRP A 70 8.77 11.23 7.06
N LYS A 71 8.69 12.50 6.64
CA LYS A 71 9.82 13.28 6.11
C LYS A 71 10.87 13.48 7.18
N ASP A 72 10.42 13.95 8.34
CA ASP A 72 11.30 14.24 9.47
C ASP A 72 11.95 12.95 10.01
N VAL A 73 11.21 11.84 10.02
CA VAL A 73 11.79 10.52 10.34
C VAL A 73 12.88 10.14 9.34
N ALA A 74 12.65 10.31 8.04
CA ALA A 74 13.65 10.01 7.02
C ALA A 74 14.92 10.88 7.17
N VAL A 75 14.74 12.19 7.41
CA VAL A 75 15.84 13.13 7.69
C VAL A 75 16.61 12.72 8.96
N SER A 76 15.92 12.38 10.05
CA SER A 76 16.55 11.93 11.30
C SER A 76 17.35 10.63 11.15
N LEU A 77 16.97 9.80 10.19
CA LEU A 77 17.65 8.55 9.85
C LEU A 77 18.82 8.77 8.89
N GLY A 78 19.04 10.00 8.42
CA GLY A 78 20.07 10.32 7.43
C GLY A 78 19.77 9.72 6.05
N ILE A 79 18.51 9.39 5.76
CA ILE A 79 18.13 8.73 4.51
C ILE A 79 18.09 9.76 3.39
N THR A 80 18.77 9.45 2.29
CA THR A 80 18.76 10.30 1.09
C THR A 80 17.58 9.98 0.17
N LYS A 81 17.25 10.91 -0.73
CA LYS A 81 16.21 10.68 -1.74
C LYS A 81 16.58 9.53 -2.67
N GLU A 82 17.87 9.34 -2.92
CA GLU A 82 18.43 8.32 -3.77
C GLU A 82 18.24 6.93 -3.16
N GLN A 83 18.44 6.78 -1.84
CA GLN A 83 18.19 5.53 -1.13
C GLN A 83 16.70 5.15 -1.17
N ILE A 84 15.81 6.12 -0.91
CA ILE A 84 14.36 5.93 -1.03
C ILE A 84 13.99 5.52 -2.46
N LYS A 85 14.55 6.21 -3.46
CA LYS A 85 14.32 5.91 -4.88
C LYS A 85 14.78 4.51 -5.24
N ALA A 86 15.93 4.06 -4.75
CA ALA A 86 16.44 2.71 -4.98
C ALA A 86 15.47 1.65 -4.45
N VAL A 87 14.99 1.79 -3.20
CA VAL A 87 13.99 0.86 -2.62
C VAL A 87 12.69 0.84 -3.43
N TYR A 88 12.23 2.00 -3.93
CA TYR A 88 11.08 2.05 -4.83
C TYR A 88 11.32 1.31 -6.15
N GLN A 89 12.52 1.45 -6.73
CA GLN A 89 12.89 0.75 -7.96
C GLN A 89 12.95 -0.76 -7.72
N ASP A 90 13.47 -1.22 -6.58
CA ASP A 90 13.51 -2.64 -6.22
C ASP A 90 12.10 -3.22 -6.03
N ILE A 91 11.23 -2.52 -5.30
CA ILE A 91 9.82 -2.91 -5.16
C ILE A 91 9.11 -2.95 -6.52
N ALA A 92 9.37 -1.97 -7.38
CA ALA A 92 8.79 -1.93 -8.72
C ALA A 92 9.29 -3.10 -9.58
N ALA A 93 10.59 -3.43 -9.54
CA ALA A 93 11.16 -4.56 -10.26
C ALA A 93 10.55 -5.89 -9.81
N ILE A 94 10.42 -6.11 -8.49
CA ILE A 94 9.76 -7.31 -7.93
C ILE A 94 8.32 -7.43 -8.42
N LYS A 95 7.57 -6.32 -8.47
CA LYS A 95 6.19 -6.32 -8.99
C LYS A 95 6.16 -6.66 -10.48
N LEU A 96 7.05 -6.06 -11.28
CA LEU A 96 7.15 -6.34 -12.71
C LEU A 96 7.50 -7.81 -12.97
N ARG A 97 8.39 -8.40 -12.17
CA ARG A 97 8.70 -9.83 -12.21
C ARG A 97 7.48 -10.68 -11.85
N ASN A 98 6.88 -10.45 -10.70
CA ASN A 98 5.80 -11.29 -10.18
C ASN A 98 4.53 -11.22 -11.03
N LYS A 99 4.30 -10.08 -11.70
CA LYS A 99 3.05 -9.85 -12.44
C LYS A 99 3.19 -9.99 -13.94
N LEU A 100 4.35 -9.68 -14.51
CA LEU A 100 4.56 -9.63 -15.96
C LEU A 100 5.70 -10.55 -16.43
N SER A 101 6.34 -11.26 -15.49
CA SER A 101 7.47 -12.17 -15.73
C SER A 101 8.69 -11.49 -16.35
N ILE A 102 8.86 -10.19 -16.08
CA ILE A 102 10.05 -9.44 -16.51
C ILE A 102 11.21 -9.77 -15.56
N PRO A 103 12.40 -10.15 -16.04
CA PRO A 103 13.56 -10.37 -15.17
C PRO A 103 13.88 -9.12 -14.33
N ASN A 104 14.23 -9.32 -13.06
CA ASN A 104 14.54 -8.22 -12.15
C ASN A 104 15.66 -7.32 -12.69
N GLU A 105 16.70 -7.91 -13.30
CA GLU A 105 17.83 -7.19 -13.88
C GLU A 105 17.39 -6.26 -15.01
N THR A 106 16.58 -6.77 -15.96
CA THR A 106 16.00 -5.98 -17.05
C THR A 106 15.11 -4.85 -16.51
N ALA A 107 14.25 -5.16 -15.54
CA ALA A 107 13.37 -4.18 -14.92
C ALA A 107 14.15 -3.06 -14.22
N LEU A 108 15.16 -3.42 -13.42
CA LEU A 108 16.02 -2.45 -12.72
C LEU A 108 16.83 -1.60 -13.68
N ALA A 109 17.40 -2.17 -14.74
CA ALA A 109 18.12 -1.42 -15.75
C ALA A 109 17.23 -0.32 -16.36
N LEU A 110 16.01 -0.66 -16.76
CA LEU A 110 15.04 0.28 -17.32
C LEU A 110 14.58 1.33 -16.29
N LEU A 111 14.34 0.92 -15.04
CA LEU A 111 13.95 1.85 -13.97
C LEU A 111 15.07 2.85 -13.63
N ARG A 112 16.34 2.42 -13.69
CA ARG A 112 17.52 3.26 -13.47
C ARG A 112 17.76 4.23 -14.63
N GLN A 113 17.42 3.84 -15.85
CA GLN A 113 17.39 4.73 -17.02
C GLN A 113 16.28 5.78 -16.95
N GLY A 114 15.39 5.70 -15.95
CA GLY A 114 14.32 6.68 -15.72
C GLY A 114 12.99 6.30 -16.35
N TYR A 115 12.87 5.11 -16.94
CA TYR A 115 11.58 4.66 -17.45
C TYR A 115 10.59 4.40 -16.32
N HIS A 116 9.36 4.88 -16.50
CA HIS A 116 8.28 4.66 -15.55
C HIS A 116 7.85 3.18 -15.56
N PRO A 117 7.56 2.53 -14.41
CA PRO A 117 7.15 1.12 -14.35
C PRO A 117 6.00 0.77 -15.30
N ARG A 118 5.02 1.67 -15.44
CA ARG A 118 3.90 1.49 -16.38
C ARG A 118 4.36 1.47 -17.84
N HIS A 119 5.34 2.27 -18.24
CA HIS A 119 5.86 2.27 -19.61
C HIS A 119 6.60 0.97 -19.91
N ILE A 120 7.40 0.48 -18.96
CA ILE A 120 8.07 -0.82 -19.06
C ILE A 120 7.03 -1.93 -19.21
N ALA A 121 5.95 -1.87 -18.42
CA ALA A 121 4.89 -2.86 -18.48
C ALA A 121 4.14 -2.88 -19.82
N VAL A 122 3.77 -1.72 -20.36
CA VAL A 122 3.11 -1.63 -21.68
C VAL A 122 4.04 -2.12 -22.78
N ALA A 123 5.32 -1.71 -22.75
CA ALA A 123 6.30 -2.17 -23.72
C ALA A 123 6.51 -3.70 -23.68
N ASN A 124 6.46 -4.31 -22.50
CA ASN A 124 6.53 -5.76 -22.36
C ASN A 124 5.32 -6.49 -22.95
N ILE A 125 4.11 -5.94 -22.81
CA ILE A 125 2.90 -6.51 -23.44
C ILE A 125 3.04 -6.49 -24.96
N LEU A 126 3.43 -5.34 -25.52
CA LEU A 126 3.65 -5.20 -26.96
C LEU A 126 4.81 -6.09 -27.46
N SER A 127 5.86 -6.25 -26.66
CA SER A 127 7.00 -7.14 -26.95
C SER A 127 6.55 -8.59 -27.10
N LYS A 128 5.71 -9.07 -26.17
CA LYS A 128 5.16 -10.44 -26.23
C LYS A 128 4.28 -10.69 -27.45
N LYS A 129 3.57 -9.67 -27.95
CA LYS A 129 2.71 -9.81 -29.15
C LYS A 129 3.46 -9.71 -30.46
N THR A 130 4.47 -8.85 -30.52
CA THR A 130 5.15 -8.49 -31.78
C THR A 130 6.48 -9.20 -31.96
N GLY A 131 7.00 -9.85 -30.91
CA GLY A 131 8.32 -10.48 -30.88
C GLY A 131 9.49 -9.49 -30.84
N LYS A 132 9.23 -8.17 -30.80
CA LYS A 132 10.26 -7.13 -30.69
C LYS A 132 10.77 -7.01 -29.27
N SER A 133 11.97 -6.46 -29.10
CA SER A 133 12.52 -6.23 -27.76
C SER A 133 11.78 -5.09 -27.04
N ILE A 134 11.77 -5.14 -25.70
CA ILE A 134 11.19 -4.08 -24.85
C ILE A 134 11.86 -2.73 -25.14
N ASN A 135 13.18 -2.72 -25.40
CA ASN A 135 13.94 -1.51 -25.69
C ASN A 135 13.51 -0.87 -27.01
N ASP A 136 13.31 -1.66 -28.06
CA ASP A 136 12.86 -1.14 -29.36
C ASP A 136 11.50 -0.48 -29.25
N ILE A 137 10.58 -1.12 -28.51
CA ILE A 137 9.23 -0.57 -28.30
C ILE A 137 9.26 0.68 -27.43
N LEU A 138 10.10 0.73 -26.40
CA LEU A 138 10.30 1.94 -25.61
C LEU A 138 10.88 3.08 -26.47
N ALA A 139 11.78 2.79 -27.41
CA ALA A 139 12.33 3.78 -28.33
C ALA A 139 11.29 4.33 -29.32
N MET A 140 10.22 3.58 -29.63
CA MET A 140 9.10 4.07 -30.43
C MET A 140 8.22 5.08 -29.66
N LYS A 141 8.27 5.09 -28.32
CA LYS A 141 7.50 6.02 -27.50
C LYS A 141 8.16 7.41 -27.51
N ARG A 142 7.48 8.38 -28.11
CA ARG A 142 7.85 9.79 -28.20
C ARG A 142 6.96 10.65 -27.31
N ILE A 143 7.25 11.95 -27.21
CA ILE A 143 6.44 12.89 -26.42
C ILE A 143 5.07 13.13 -27.07
N ASN A 144 5.00 13.11 -28.39
CA ASN A 144 3.83 13.47 -29.19
C ASN A 144 2.94 12.29 -29.61
N ASN A 145 3.25 11.06 -29.17
CA ASN A 145 2.45 9.88 -29.51
C ASN A 145 1.85 9.21 -28.26
N ALA A 146 0.72 8.55 -28.43
CA ALA A 146 0.12 7.66 -27.46
C ALA A 146 0.74 6.26 -27.56
N TRP A 147 0.47 5.44 -26.56
CA TRP A 147 0.81 4.01 -26.61
C TRP A 147 -0.04 3.26 -27.66
N GLN A 148 -1.22 3.78 -27.99
CA GLN A 148 -2.06 3.31 -29.10
C GLN A 148 -1.36 3.46 -30.43
N ASP A 149 -0.83 4.64 -30.74
CA ASP A 149 -0.09 4.88 -31.99
C ASP A 149 1.11 3.92 -32.15
N VAL A 150 1.78 3.58 -31.03
CA VAL A 150 2.87 2.60 -31.03
C VAL A 150 2.34 1.19 -31.31
N ALA A 151 1.19 0.81 -30.74
CA ALA A 151 0.54 -0.47 -31.01
C ALA A 151 0.08 -0.58 -32.47
N ASP A 152 -0.52 0.48 -33.00
CA ASP A 152 -0.99 0.57 -34.39
C ASP A 152 0.18 0.47 -35.37
N ALA A 153 1.29 1.17 -35.11
CA ALA A 153 2.51 1.09 -35.91
C ALA A 153 3.14 -0.32 -35.89
N LEU A 154 2.81 -1.13 -34.89
CA LEU A 154 3.26 -2.51 -34.74
C LEU A 154 2.24 -3.53 -35.30
N GLY A 155 1.11 -3.06 -35.83
CA GLY A 155 0.05 -3.92 -36.36
C GLY A 155 -0.72 -4.68 -35.28
N VAL A 156 -0.73 -4.19 -34.04
CA VAL A 156 -1.50 -4.80 -32.93
C VAL A 156 -2.92 -4.27 -32.98
N ASP A 157 -3.91 -5.17 -32.94
CA ASP A 157 -5.33 -4.82 -32.88
C ASP A 157 -5.66 -3.95 -31.65
N ASP A 158 -6.29 -2.80 -31.88
CA ASP A 158 -6.60 -1.80 -30.84
C ASP A 158 -7.52 -2.36 -29.76
N LYS A 159 -8.53 -3.17 -30.11
CA LYS A 159 -9.45 -3.76 -29.11
C LYS A 159 -8.70 -4.68 -28.16
N THR A 160 -7.84 -5.53 -28.72
CA THR A 160 -6.99 -6.43 -27.95
C THR A 160 -6.05 -5.64 -27.06
N PHE A 161 -5.42 -4.59 -27.60
CA PHE A 161 -4.51 -3.73 -26.85
C PHE A 161 -5.21 -2.99 -25.69
N MET A 162 -6.41 -2.47 -25.92
CA MET A 162 -7.23 -1.82 -24.88
C MET A 162 -7.57 -2.77 -23.74
N GLN A 163 -7.88 -4.02 -24.07
CA GLN A 163 -8.15 -5.04 -23.07
C GLN A 163 -6.90 -5.32 -22.21
N ASP A 164 -5.73 -5.48 -22.85
CA ASP A 164 -4.48 -5.68 -22.12
C ASP A 164 -4.14 -4.48 -21.23
N LEU A 165 -4.40 -3.25 -21.68
CA LEU A 165 -4.19 -2.05 -20.87
C LEU A 165 -5.13 -1.98 -19.67
N LYS A 166 -6.38 -2.45 -19.82
CA LYS A 166 -7.36 -2.53 -18.73
C LYS A 166 -6.92 -3.53 -17.68
N GLU A 167 -6.46 -4.71 -18.11
CA GLU A 167 -5.90 -5.73 -17.23
C GLU A 167 -4.62 -5.24 -16.56
N LEU A 168 -3.75 -4.56 -17.32
CA LEU A 168 -2.54 -3.96 -16.78
C LEU A 168 -2.85 -2.92 -15.71
N LYS A 169 -3.91 -2.10 -15.87
CA LYS A 169 -4.31 -1.12 -14.85
C LYS A 169 -4.70 -1.77 -13.53
N ALA A 170 -5.28 -2.98 -13.55
CA ALA A 170 -5.58 -3.74 -12.34
C ALA A 170 -4.31 -4.27 -11.66
N VAL A 171 -3.26 -4.51 -12.44
CA VAL A 171 -2.00 -5.10 -11.98
C VAL A 171 -0.98 -4.03 -11.55
N VAL A 172 -0.89 -2.93 -12.29
CA VAL A 172 0.02 -1.78 -12.09
C VAL A 172 -0.83 -0.50 -12.11
N PRO A 173 -1.48 -0.13 -10.99
CA PRO A 173 -2.31 1.06 -10.92
C PRO A 173 -1.48 2.34 -11.14
N HIS A 174 -2.15 3.38 -11.66
CA HIS A 174 -1.54 4.68 -12.02
C HIS A 174 -0.76 5.39 -10.89
N GLY A 175 -0.93 5.00 -9.63
CA GLY A 175 -0.33 5.66 -8.46
C GLY A 175 1.11 5.25 -8.11
N ILE A 176 1.78 4.40 -8.89
CA ILE A 176 3.08 3.81 -8.49
C ILE A 176 4.29 4.76 -8.73
N GLY A 177 4.10 5.91 -9.38
CA GLY A 177 5.19 6.83 -9.71
C GLY A 177 5.00 8.30 -9.32
N HIS A 178 3.98 8.65 -8.54
CA HIS A 178 4.00 9.96 -7.87
C HIS A 178 5.10 9.89 -6.81
N GLY A 179 6.28 10.36 -7.20
CA GLY A 179 7.38 10.61 -6.28
C GLY A 179 6.88 11.37 -5.07
N PHE A 180 7.57 11.17 -3.96
CA PHE A 180 7.39 11.89 -2.70
C PHE A 180 7.21 13.39 -2.95
N HIS A 181 5.96 13.86 -3.05
CA HIS A 181 5.68 15.28 -3.24
C HIS A 181 5.89 15.97 -1.89
N GLY A 182 6.92 16.79 -1.88
CA GLY A 182 7.43 17.49 -0.72
C GLY A 182 8.65 16.78 -0.15
N ALA A 183 9.74 16.86 -0.91
CA ALA A 183 10.94 17.34 -0.25
C ALA A 183 10.76 18.83 0.08
#